data_AF-Q2CBT5-F1
#
_entry.id   AF-Q2CBT5-F1
#
_cell.length_a   1.000
_cell.length_b   1.000
_cell.length_c   1.000
_cell.angle_alpha   90.00
_cell.angle_beta   90.00
_cell.angle_gamma   90.00
#
_symmetry.space_group_name_H-M   'P 1'
#
loop_
_entity.id
_entity.type
_entity.pdbx_description
1 polymer ?
#
loop_
_entity_poly.entity_id
_entity_poly.type
_entity_poly.pdbx_seq_one_letter_code
_entity_poly.pdbx_strand_id
1 'polypeptide(L)'
;MTDNAHFPPQWLVWAPETPAADTALAALAPAEGRVLRGPLPDQEQVSGPEPVLLLYPAPRSALAQAMRDTGPEAALEDWRRKTVALLELHRQDRRRIRLASLEATAARPGALARQLGGADAADAQPAEPAGTAPDPVLVLLADHLLRTDEARALLEELEAASLPMPAPAGEAVDAKAVHAAYSASSKGEGHRERSALQRRIETLEADLAARDRQISALDEQALALAAATDADKADLRHKQERLDRQRQALEKTKASLKKARETLQDRDAEIAHLLGSHSYRVTAPLRRLRTMLKRPG
;
A
#
# COMPACT_ATOMS: atom_id res chain seq x y z
N MET A 1 -18.33 15.51 0.86
CA MET A 1 -17.99 14.08 0.72
C MET A 1 -18.43 13.43 2.00
N THR A 2 -19.40 12.54 1.83
CA THR A 2 -20.27 11.87 2.80
C THR A 2 -19.60 11.48 4.12
N ASP A 3 -20.15 12.06 5.19
CA ASP A 3 -20.18 11.55 6.55
C ASP A 3 -20.58 10.07 6.51
N ASN A 4 -19.64 9.19 6.81
CA ASN A 4 -19.92 7.79 7.10
C ASN A 4 -20.07 7.72 8.62
N ALA A 5 -21.29 8.00 9.09
CA ALA A 5 -21.67 7.85 10.48
C ALA A 5 -21.57 6.36 10.88
N HIS A 6 -20.37 5.94 11.27
CA HIS A 6 -20.17 4.75 12.07
C HIS A 6 -20.77 5.03 13.44
N PHE A 7 -22.00 4.57 13.66
CA PHE A 7 -22.62 4.57 14.98
C PHE A 7 -21.94 3.46 15.80
N PRO A 8 -21.12 3.77 16.83
CA PRO A 8 -20.61 2.75 17.77
C PRO A 8 -21.79 2.12 18.54
N PRO A 9 -21.61 1.00 19.27
CA PRO A 9 -22.71 0.36 20.02
C PRO A 9 -23.23 1.30 21.12
N GLN A 10 -24.29 2.02 20.80
CA GLN A 10 -24.94 3.00 21.67
C GLN A 10 -25.88 2.26 22.64
N TRP A 11 -25.61 2.36 23.93
CA TRP A 11 -26.53 1.95 24.99
C TRP A 11 -27.48 3.12 25.22
N LEU A 12 -28.77 2.93 24.93
CA LEU A 12 -29.73 4.03 24.89
C LEU A 12 -30.35 4.24 26.27
N VAL A 13 -30.10 5.40 26.87
CA VAL A 13 -30.65 5.75 28.19
C VAL A 13 -31.27 7.15 28.15
N TRP A 14 -32.57 7.23 28.47
CA TRP A 14 -33.18 8.17 29.43
C TRP A 14 -34.64 8.52 29.10
N ALA A 15 -35.54 8.34 30.07
CA ALA A 15 -36.78 9.12 30.21
C ALA A 15 -37.26 9.09 31.68
N PRO A 16 -37.53 10.24 32.32
CA PRO A 16 -38.24 10.30 33.59
C PRO A 16 -39.75 10.14 33.35
N GLU A 17 -40.40 9.28 34.15
CA GLU A 17 -41.79 8.83 33.99
C GLU A 17 -42.81 9.98 34.18
N THR A 18 -43.63 10.37 33.18
CA THR A 18 -44.99 9.86 32.80
C THR A 18 -45.71 10.96 31.96
N PRO A 19 -46.83 10.78 31.17
CA PRO A 19 -47.81 9.68 31.02
C PRO A 19 -47.67 8.67 29.85
N ALA A 20 -47.30 7.43 30.20
CA ALA A 20 -47.02 6.26 29.32
C ALA A 20 -45.69 6.29 28.55
N ALA A 21 -44.62 6.84 29.15
CA ALA A 21 -43.26 6.94 28.58
C ALA A 21 -43.29 7.21 27.06
N ASP A 22 -43.74 8.43 26.75
CA ASP A 22 -45.09 8.65 26.18
C ASP A 22 -45.28 8.19 24.74
N THR A 23 -46.02 7.08 24.67
CA THR A 23 -46.26 6.22 23.51
C THR A 23 -44.98 5.49 23.08
N ALA A 24 -44.36 4.81 24.05
CA ALA A 24 -43.17 3.94 23.95
C ALA A 24 -41.99 4.55 23.17
N LEU A 25 -41.84 5.86 23.37
CA LEU A 25 -40.91 6.75 22.68
C LEU A 25 -41.09 6.76 21.15
N ALA A 26 -42.32 7.11 20.71
CA ALA A 26 -42.67 7.49 19.33
C ALA A 26 -41.97 6.62 18.28
N ALA A 27 -42.02 5.30 18.52
CA ALA A 27 -41.62 4.20 17.66
C ALA A 27 -40.27 4.38 16.91
N LEU A 28 -39.16 4.61 17.65
CA LEU A 28 -37.79 4.23 17.23
C LEU A 28 -37.29 4.72 15.85
N ALA A 29 -37.70 5.91 15.41
CA ALA A 29 -37.08 6.66 14.30
C ALA A 29 -36.76 8.11 14.75
N PRO A 30 -35.86 8.86 14.05
CA PRO A 30 -35.20 10.03 14.60
C PRO A 30 -36.10 11.27 14.51
N ALA A 31 -37.00 11.43 15.47
CA ALA A 31 -37.67 12.71 15.70
C ALA A 31 -36.71 13.63 16.46
N GLU A 32 -36.34 14.72 15.81
CA GLU A 32 -35.38 15.74 16.23
C GLU A 32 -35.44 16.04 17.74
N GLY A 33 -34.30 15.88 18.42
CA GLY A 33 -34.08 16.38 19.79
C GLY A 33 -33.92 15.34 20.90
N ARG A 34 -34.09 14.02 20.63
CA ARG A 34 -33.84 12.97 21.64
C ARG A 34 -32.42 12.41 21.47
N VAL A 35 -31.54 12.79 22.38
CA VAL A 35 -30.11 12.42 22.31
C VAL A 35 -29.94 10.94 22.64
N LEU A 36 -29.61 10.13 21.64
CA LEU A 36 -28.98 8.81 21.81
C LEU A 36 -27.62 9.04 22.48
N ARG A 37 -27.58 9.10 23.82
CA ARG A 37 -26.32 9.30 24.55
C ARG A 37 -25.57 7.98 24.63
N GLY A 38 -24.27 8.00 24.30
CA GLY A 38 -23.32 7.05 24.87
C GLY A 38 -22.85 7.54 26.25
N PRO A 39 -21.71 7.01 26.72
CA PRO A 39 -21.55 5.82 27.60
C PRO A 39 -22.57 5.68 28.76
N LEU A 40 -22.49 4.60 29.54
CA LEU A 40 -23.32 4.35 30.73
C LEU A 40 -23.27 5.58 31.66
N PRO A 41 -24.41 6.08 32.19
CA PRO A 41 -24.40 7.26 33.06
C PRO A 41 -23.62 6.96 34.35
N ASP A 42 -22.77 7.91 34.75
CA ASP A 42 -22.12 7.87 36.06
C ASP A 42 -23.18 7.96 37.17
N GLN A 43 -22.90 7.39 38.34
CA GLN A 43 -23.85 7.30 39.46
C GLN A 43 -24.45 8.66 39.89
N GLU A 44 -23.65 9.73 39.77
CA GLU A 44 -24.08 11.10 40.09
C GLU A 44 -25.18 11.60 39.14
N GLN A 45 -25.23 11.09 37.90
CA GLN A 45 -26.21 11.49 36.89
C GLN A 45 -27.58 10.80 37.08
N VAL A 46 -27.63 9.70 37.83
CA VAL A 46 -28.87 8.94 38.13
C VAL A 46 -29.46 9.33 39.50
N SER A 47 -28.76 10.19 40.25
CA SER A 47 -29.16 10.66 41.57
C SER A 47 -30.28 11.71 41.46
N GLY A 48 -31.52 11.27 41.64
CA GLY A 48 -32.74 12.09 41.66
C GLY A 48 -33.90 11.30 42.28
N PRO A 49 -35.13 11.84 42.37
CA PRO A 49 -36.29 11.09 42.85
C PRO A 49 -37.04 10.32 41.74
N GLU A 50 -36.73 10.57 40.47
CA GLU A 50 -37.53 10.11 39.34
C GLU A 50 -37.16 8.68 38.88
N PRO A 51 -38.13 7.89 38.37
CA PRO A 51 -37.88 6.56 37.79
C PRO A 51 -37.10 6.68 36.47
N VAL A 52 -36.26 5.68 36.16
CA VAL A 52 -35.37 5.65 35.00
C VAL A 52 -35.52 4.34 34.24
N LEU A 53 -35.80 4.41 32.94
CA LEU A 53 -35.77 3.27 32.02
C LEU A 53 -34.42 3.23 31.27
N LEU A 54 -33.72 2.11 31.35
CA LEU A 54 -32.49 1.83 30.60
C LEU A 54 -32.79 0.84 29.47
N LEU A 55 -32.46 1.22 28.23
CA LEU A 55 -32.58 0.37 27.06
C LEU A 55 -31.21 -0.19 26.67
N TYR A 56 -31.12 -1.52 26.59
CA TYR A 56 -29.90 -2.20 26.18
C TYR A 56 -30.10 -2.96 24.86
N PRO A 57 -29.08 -3.01 23.98
CA PRO A 57 -29.16 -3.83 22.78
C PRO A 57 -29.20 -5.32 23.16
N ALA A 58 -29.92 -6.14 22.40
CA ALA A 58 -30.03 -7.57 22.64
C ALA A 58 -28.62 -8.15 22.61
N PRO A 59 -28.25 -8.99 23.59
CA PRO A 59 -26.90 -9.53 23.73
C PRO A 59 -26.35 -10.13 22.43
N ARG A 60 -27.18 -10.85 21.68
CA ARG A 60 -26.86 -11.42 20.37
C ARG A 60 -26.45 -10.36 19.35
N SER A 61 -27.27 -9.31 19.18
CA SER A 61 -27.01 -8.21 18.25
C SER A 61 -25.79 -7.37 18.68
N ALA A 62 -25.68 -7.10 19.99
CA ALA A 62 -24.60 -6.32 20.56
C ALA A 62 -23.24 -6.99 20.33
N LEU A 63 -23.16 -8.30 20.55
CA LEU A 63 -21.97 -9.10 20.27
C LEU A 63 -21.69 -9.16 18.76
N ALA A 64 -22.69 -9.46 17.94
CA ALA A 64 -22.51 -9.53 16.48
C ALA A 64 -21.99 -8.20 15.90
N GLN A 65 -22.46 -7.06 16.43
CA GLN A 65 -21.97 -5.75 16.03
C GLN A 65 -20.54 -5.49 16.54
N ALA A 66 -20.25 -5.75 17.81
CA ALA A 66 -18.92 -5.53 18.39
C ALA A 66 -17.84 -6.40 17.72
N MET A 67 -18.18 -7.63 17.32
CA MET A 67 -17.27 -8.54 16.62
C MET A 67 -16.83 -8.04 15.24
N ARG A 68 -17.56 -7.10 14.62
CA ARG A 68 -17.12 -6.47 13.37
C ARG A 68 -15.82 -5.69 13.54
N ASP A 69 -15.61 -5.13 14.74
CA ASP A 69 -14.52 -4.16 14.98
C ASP A 69 -13.39 -4.75 15.84
N THR A 70 -13.70 -5.55 16.87
CA THR A 70 -12.72 -5.94 17.91
C THR A 70 -12.46 -7.44 18.01
N GLY A 71 -13.17 -8.27 17.24
CA GLY A 71 -13.09 -9.74 17.31
C GLY A 71 -13.87 -10.36 18.47
N PRO A 72 -13.99 -11.70 18.51
CA PRO A 72 -14.95 -12.42 19.38
C PRO A 72 -14.64 -12.33 20.86
N GLU A 73 -13.39 -12.53 21.26
CA GLU A 73 -13.00 -12.53 22.69
C GLU A 73 -13.14 -11.14 23.31
N ALA A 74 -12.64 -10.11 22.61
CA ALA A 74 -12.73 -8.73 23.07
C ALA A 74 -14.19 -8.23 23.09
N ALA A 75 -15.01 -8.62 22.11
CA ALA A 75 -16.43 -8.31 22.09
C ALA A 75 -17.17 -8.96 23.27
N LEU A 76 -16.87 -10.23 23.59
CA LEU A 76 -17.45 -10.92 24.73
C LEU A 76 -17.07 -10.25 26.05
N GLU A 77 -15.80 -9.93 26.24
CA GLU A 77 -15.33 -9.28 27.47
C GLU A 77 -15.94 -7.89 27.65
N ASP A 78 -16.02 -7.09 26.58
CA ASP A 78 -16.69 -5.80 26.61
C ASP A 78 -18.17 -5.93 26.95
N TRP A 79 -18.87 -6.90 26.35
CA TRP A 79 -20.27 -7.18 26.67
C TRP A 79 -20.44 -7.59 28.14
N ARG A 80 -19.57 -8.47 28.68
CA ARG A 80 -19.60 -8.90 30.08
C ARG A 80 -19.43 -7.72 31.01
N ARG A 81 -18.38 -6.91 30.81
CA ARG A 81 -18.12 -5.71 31.60
C ARG A 81 -19.30 -4.74 31.62
N LYS A 82 -19.89 -4.47 30.45
CA LYS A 82 -21.05 -3.58 30.32
C LYS A 82 -22.29 -4.15 30.99
N THR A 83 -22.53 -5.45 30.86
CA THR A 83 -23.67 -6.13 31.48
C THR A 83 -23.55 -6.14 33.01
N VAL A 84 -22.36 -6.41 33.55
CA VAL A 84 -22.10 -6.33 34.99
C VAL A 84 -22.35 -4.91 35.52
N ALA A 85 -21.83 -3.89 34.84
CA ALA A 85 -22.06 -2.50 35.23
C ALA A 85 -23.55 -2.12 35.20
N LEU A 86 -24.29 -2.58 34.18
CA LEU A 86 -25.73 -2.36 34.08
C LEU A 86 -26.50 -3.03 35.23
N LEU A 87 -26.15 -4.27 35.56
CA LEU A 87 -26.76 -5.02 36.65
C LEU A 87 -26.44 -4.41 38.02
N GLU A 88 -25.20 -3.94 38.24
CA GLU A 88 -24.82 -3.24 39.46
C GLU A 88 -25.62 -1.96 39.66
N LEU A 89 -25.76 -1.17 38.59
CA LEU A 89 -26.58 0.04 38.61
C LEU A 89 -28.04 -0.29 38.97
N HIS A 90 -28.64 -1.31 38.37
CA HIS A 90 -29.99 -1.77 38.72
C HIS A 90 -30.09 -2.26 40.18
N ARG A 91 -29.09 -3.00 40.68
CA ARG A 91 -29.09 -3.52 42.05
C ARG A 91 -29.04 -2.41 43.10
N GLN A 92 -28.37 -1.29 42.82
CA GLN A 92 -28.27 -0.14 43.71
C GLN A 92 -29.61 0.58 43.90
N ASP A 93 -30.44 0.65 42.85
CA ASP A 93 -31.73 1.36 42.90
C ASP A 93 -32.85 0.62 42.14
N ARG A 94 -33.16 -0.60 42.61
CA ARG A 94 -34.12 -1.52 41.97
C ARG A 94 -35.54 -0.96 41.81
N ARG A 95 -35.91 0.03 42.63
CA ARG A 95 -37.25 0.63 42.61
C ARG A 95 -37.37 1.72 41.55
N ARG A 96 -36.27 2.40 41.24
CA ARG A 96 -36.25 3.50 40.27
C ARG A 96 -35.76 3.04 38.90
N ILE A 97 -34.80 2.10 38.84
CA ILE A 97 -34.15 1.71 37.59
C ILE A 97 -34.82 0.47 37.01
N ARG A 98 -35.43 0.61 35.83
CA ARG A 98 -36.02 -0.48 35.05
C ARG A 98 -35.15 -0.76 33.82
N LEU A 99 -34.95 -2.03 33.49
CA LEU A 99 -34.19 -2.46 32.31
C LEU A 99 -35.13 -3.01 31.23
N ALA A 100 -34.86 -2.73 29.95
CA ALA A 100 -35.56 -3.40 28.85
C ALA A 100 -34.68 -3.54 27.59
N SER A 101 -34.87 -4.63 26.84
CA SER A 101 -34.17 -4.83 25.56
C SER A 101 -34.71 -3.88 24.50
N LEU A 102 -33.81 -3.23 23.76
CA LEU A 102 -34.13 -2.32 22.67
C LEU A 102 -34.90 -3.01 21.54
N GLU A 103 -34.49 -4.20 21.12
CA GLU A 103 -35.15 -4.95 20.04
C GLU A 103 -36.52 -5.49 20.49
N ALA A 104 -36.63 -5.96 21.73
CA ALA A 104 -37.90 -6.44 22.27
C ALA A 104 -38.91 -5.28 22.43
N THR A 105 -38.44 -4.11 22.84
CA THR A 105 -39.25 -2.89 22.92
C THR A 105 -39.59 -2.34 21.55
N ALA A 106 -38.69 -2.48 20.56
CA ALA A 106 -38.93 -2.12 19.17
C ALA A 106 -39.96 -2.97 18.46
N ALA A 107 -39.91 -4.28 18.68
CA ALA A 107 -40.86 -5.20 18.07
C ALA A 107 -42.28 -4.99 18.60
N ARG A 108 -42.44 -4.55 19.86
CA ARG A 108 -43.74 -4.42 20.53
C ARG A 108 -43.80 -3.21 21.46
N PRO A 109 -43.81 -1.98 20.92
CA PRO A 109 -43.87 -0.75 21.71
C PRO A 109 -45.11 -0.69 22.63
N GLY A 110 -46.27 -1.18 22.17
CA GLY A 110 -47.50 -1.22 22.97
C GLY A 110 -47.40 -2.11 24.22
N ALA A 111 -46.57 -3.17 24.20
CA ALA A 111 -46.34 -4.01 25.37
C ALA A 111 -45.50 -3.29 26.43
N LEU A 112 -44.51 -2.49 26.02
CA LEU A 112 -43.72 -1.65 26.93
C LEU A 112 -44.60 -0.59 27.60
N ALA A 113 -45.44 0.11 26.83
CA ALA A 113 -46.34 1.14 27.36
C ALA A 113 -47.27 0.58 28.45
N ARG A 114 -47.80 -0.64 28.26
CA ARG A 114 -48.61 -1.34 29.27
C ARG A 114 -47.82 -1.68 30.54
N GLN A 115 -46.57 -2.14 30.42
CA GLN A 115 -45.70 -2.42 31.57
C GLN A 115 -45.33 -1.17 32.38
N LEU A 116 -45.40 0.01 31.74
CA LEU A 116 -45.14 1.31 32.37
C LEU A 116 -46.42 2.01 32.87
N GLY A 117 -47.58 1.33 32.83
CA GLY A 117 -48.85 1.86 33.36
C GLY A 117 -49.64 2.76 32.40
N GLY A 118 -49.30 2.76 31.10
CA GLY A 118 -50.07 3.45 30.06
C GLY A 118 -51.37 2.72 29.69
N ALA A 119 -52.44 3.48 29.41
CA ALA A 119 -53.70 2.95 28.88
C ALA A 119 -53.56 2.54 27.40
N ASP A 120 -54.24 1.46 27.00
CA ASP A 120 -54.24 0.80 25.68
C ASP A 120 -53.69 1.63 24.52
N ALA A 121 -52.37 1.65 24.38
CA ALA A 121 -51.73 2.08 23.15
C ALA A 121 -52.05 1.00 22.10
N ALA A 122 -52.89 1.34 21.12
CA ALA A 122 -53.14 0.51 19.94
C ALA A 122 -51.79 0.02 19.39
N ASP A 123 -51.71 -1.24 18.95
CA ASP A 123 -50.48 -1.87 18.44
C ASP A 123 -49.83 -1.01 17.35
N ALA A 124 -48.95 -0.11 17.77
CA ALA A 124 -48.19 0.74 16.86
C ALA A 124 -47.32 -0.18 16.01
N GLN A 125 -47.37 0.03 14.70
CA GLN A 125 -46.70 -0.81 13.72
C GLN A 125 -45.19 -0.87 14.07
N PRO A 126 -44.58 -2.07 14.11
CA PRO A 126 -43.18 -2.21 14.47
C PRO A 126 -42.33 -1.36 13.51
N ALA A 127 -41.44 -0.55 14.05
CA ALA A 127 -40.47 0.17 13.25
C ALA A 127 -39.55 -0.86 12.58
N GLU A 128 -39.41 -0.81 11.25
CA GLU A 128 -38.37 -1.59 10.59
C GLU A 128 -37.01 -1.14 11.15
N PRO A 129 -36.15 -2.08 11.60
CA PRO A 129 -34.86 -1.72 12.14
C PRO A 129 -34.06 -1.00 11.04
N ALA A 130 -33.75 0.28 11.27
CA ALA A 130 -33.01 1.14 10.33
C ALA A 130 -31.52 0.78 10.20
N GLY A 131 -31.18 -0.51 10.31
CA GLY A 131 -29.81 -1.02 10.31
C GLY A 131 -29.57 -2.06 9.23
N THR A 132 -28.35 -2.07 8.70
CA THR A 132 -27.86 -3.19 7.88
C THR A 132 -28.05 -4.48 8.64
N ALA A 133 -28.74 -5.46 8.02
CA ALA A 133 -28.95 -6.77 8.62
C ALA A 133 -27.62 -7.32 9.19
N PRO A 134 -27.62 -7.82 10.44
CA PRO A 134 -26.40 -8.33 11.05
C PRO A 134 -25.89 -9.55 10.25
N ASP A 135 -24.57 -9.70 10.16
CA ASP A 135 -23.95 -10.78 9.40
C ASP A 135 -24.37 -12.13 10.01
N PRO A 136 -24.99 -13.04 9.24
CA PRO A 136 -25.49 -14.30 9.77
C PRO A 136 -24.39 -15.18 10.39
N VAL A 137 -23.14 -15.07 9.95
CA VAL A 137 -22.00 -15.78 10.56
C VAL A 137 -21.69 -15.22 11.93
N LEU A 138 -21.62 -13.89 12.08
CA LEU A 138 -21.37 -13.23 13.35
C LEU A 138 -22.51 -13.46 14.34
N VAL A 139 -23.75 -13.53 13.85
CA VAL A 139 -24.92 -13.85 14.65
C VAL A 139 -24.85 -15.28 15.23
N LEU A 140 -24.45 -16.27 14.42
CA LEU A 140 -24.24 -17.65 14.90
C LEU A 140 -23.08 -17.73 15.90
N LEU A 141 -22.01 -16.96 15.68
CA LEU A 141 -20.89 -16.89 16.60
C LEU A 141 -21.30 -16.26 17.93
N ALA A 142 -22.12 -15.20 17.90
CA ALA A 142 -22.68 -14.58 19.10
C ALA A 142 -23.53 -15.58 19.91
N ASP A 143 -24.38 -16.36 19.24
CA ASP A 143 -25.17 -17.42 19.88
C ASP A 143 -24.28 -18.47 20.55
N HIS A 144 -23.17 -18.83 19.90
CA HIS A 144 -22.22 -19.78 20.46
C HIS A 144 -21.52 -19.21 21.71
N LEU A 145 -21.07 -17.96 21.66
CA LEU A 145 -20.41 -17.29 22.80
C LEU A 145 -21.34 -17.14 24.01
N LEU A 146 -22.62 -16.82 23.77
CA LEU A 146 -23.63 -16.70 24.84
C LEU A 146 -24.01 -18.03 25.51
N ARG A 147 -23.65 -19.17 24.91
CA ARG A 147 -23.86 -20.51 25.50
C ARG A 147 -22.74 -20.93 26.46
N THR A 148 -21.66 -20.16 26.56
CA THR A 148 -20.63 -20.40 27.59
C THR A 148 -21.22 -20.19 28.98
N ASP A 149 -20.78 -20.97 29.98
CA ASP A 149 -21.42 -20.97 31.31
C ASP A 149 -21.45 -19.58 31.96
N GLU A 150 -20.35 -18.83 31.83
CA GLU A 150 -20.24 -17.48 32.41
C GLU A 150 -21.12 -16.45 31.69
N ALA A 151 -21.18 -16.49 30.35
CA ALA A 151 -22.03 -15.60 29.59
C ALA A 151 -23.52 -15.94 29.78
N ARG A 152 -23.84 -17.23 29.88
CA ARG A 152 -25.18 -17.74 30.12
C ARG A 152 -25.70 -17.29 31.48
N ALA A 153 -24.90 -17.39 32.54
CA ALA A 153 -25.29 -16.92 33.87
C ALA A 153 -25.59 -15.41 33.89
N LEU A 154 -24.75 -14.59 33.23
CA LEU A 154 -24.97 -13.15 33.11
C LEU A 154 -26.19 -12.81 32.24
N LEU A 155 -26.43 -13.59 31.18
CA LEU A 155 -27.61 -13.44 30.33
C LEU A 155 -28.89 -13.74 31.10
N GLU A 156 -28.93 -14.86 31.83
CA GLU A 156 -30.08 -15.25 32.67
C GLU A 156 -30.36 -14.19 33.75
N GLU A 157 -29.31 -13.63 34.37
CA GLU A 157 -29.48 -12.54 35.33
C GLU A 157 -30.01 -11.25 34.69
N LEU A 158 -29.47 -10.87 33.52
CA LEU A 158 -29.93 -9.70 32.77
C LEU A 158 -31.40 -9.84 32.36
N GLU A 159 -31.80 -11.02 31.88
CA GLU A 159 -33.19 -11.32 31.52
C GLU A 159 -34.11 -11.25 32.73
N ALA A 160 -33.68 -11.78 33.89
CA ALA A 160 -34.45 -11.73 35.13
C ALA A 160 -34.59 -10.31 35.71
N ALA A 161 -33.59 -9.44 35.52
CA ALA A 161 -33.61 -8.04 35.94
C ALA A 161 -34.39 -7.13 34.98
N SER A 162 -34.71 -7.63 33.78
CA SER A 162 -35.38 -6.87 32.73
C SER A 162 -36.89 -7.00 32.77
N LEU A 163 -37.58 -6.00 32.24
CA LEU A 163 -39.03 -6.04 32.08
C LEU A 163 -39.42 -7.24 31.21
N PRO A 164 -40.44 -8.02 31.61
CA PRO A 164 -40.87 -9.21 30.89
C PRO A 164 -41.51 -8.79 29.56
N MET A 165 -40.68 -8.70 28.53
CA MET A 165 -41.07 -8.42 27.18
C MET A 165 -41.09 -9.73 26.39
N PRO A 166 -42.14 -10.01 25.62
CA PRO A 166 -42.14 -11.19 24.76
C PRO A 166 -41.00 -11.07 23.74
N ALA A 167 -40.18 -12.11 23.66
CA ALA A 167 -39.09 -12.14 22.70
C ALA A 167 -39.64 -11.88 21.27
N PRO A 168 -38.96 -11.07 20.46
CA PRO A 168 -39.27 -11.00 19.05
C PRO A 168 -39.20 -12.42 18.48
N ALA A 169 -40.08 -12.77 17.54
CA ALA A 169 -39.98 -14.04 16.82
C ALA A 169 -38.69 -13.97 15.97
N GLY A 170 -37.56 -14.30 16.59
CA GLY A 170 -36.28 -14.34 15.93
C GLY A 170 -36.29 -15.51 14.97
N GLU A 171 -36.14 -15.22 13.68
CA GLU A 171 -35.90 -16.27 12.69
C GLU A 171 -34.61 -17.01 13.11
N ALA A 172 -34.76 -18.30 13.39
CA ALA A 172 -33.61 -19.13 13.74
C ALA A 172 -32.69 -19.17 12.53
N VAL A 173 -31.47 -18.64 12.69
CA VAL A 173 -30.47 -18.63 11.62
C VAL A 173 -30.08 -20.08 11.35
N ASP A 174 -30.35 -20.58 10.15
CA ASP A 174 -29.96 -21.93 9.75
C ASP A 174 -28.44 -22.01 9.55
N ALA A 175 -27.75 -22.55 10.55
CA ALA A 175 -26.30 -22.73 10.54
C ALA A 175 -25.80 -23.54 9.32
N LYS A 176 -26.60 -24.47 8.79
CA LYS A 176 -26.21 -25.26 7.61
C LYS A 176 -26.28 -24.41 6.35
N ALA A 177 -27.34 -23.62 6.18
CA ALA A 177 -27.48 -22.71 5.05
C ALA A 177 -26.38 -21.64 5.03
N VAL A 178 -26.07 -21.05 6.20
CA VAL A 178 -24.99 -20.05 6.34
C VAL A 178 -23.63 -20.66 6.02
N HIS A 179 -23.32 -21.86 6.55
CA HIS A 179 -22.08 -22.55 6.24
C HIS A 179 -21.95 -22.90 4.75
N ALA A 180 -23.05 -23.37 4.13
CA ALA A 180 -23.07 -23.67 2.70
C ALA A 180 -22.78 -22.41 1.86
N ALA A 181 -23.42 -21.28 2.17
CA ALA A 181 -23.20 -20.00 1.49
C ALA A 181 -21.76 -19.51 1.64
N TYR A 182 -21.22 -19.53 2.86
CA TYR A 182 -19.83 -19.11 3.12
C TYR A 182 -18.82 -20.01 2.39
N SER A 183 -19.01 -21.33 2.44
CA SER A 183 -18.11 -22.29 1.80
C SER A 183 -18.14 -22.18 0.26
N ALA A 184 -19.29 -21.83 -0.33
CA ALA A 184 -19.41 -21.59 -1.76
C ALA A 184 -18.66 -20.32 -2.18
N SER A 185 -18.80 -19.23 -1.40
CA SER A 185 -18.10 -17.96 -1.66
C SER A 185 -16.58 -18.12 -1.54
N SER A 186 -16.11 -18.72 -0.43
CA SER A 186 -14.69 -18.92 -0.15
C SER A 186 -13.99 -19.77 -1.22
N LYS A 187 -14.64 -20.82 -1.74
CA LYS A 187 -14.10 -21.64 -2.83
C LYS A 187 -13.98 -20.87 -4.15
N GLY A 188 -14.96 -20.01 -4.46
CA GLY A 188 -14.97 -19.21 -5.68
C GLY A 188 -13.89 -18.13 -5.68
N GLU A 189 -13.76 -17.41 -4.56
CA GLU A 189 -12.74 -16.36 -4.39
C GLU A 189 -11.32 -16.94 -4.35
N GLY A 190 -11.11 -18.01 -3.58
CA GLY A 190 -9.80 -18.66 -3.50
C GLY A 190 -9.33 -19.21 -4.85
N HIS A 191 -10.25 -19.70 -5.71
CA HIS A 191 -9.88 -20.13 -7.05
C HIS A 191 -9.51 -18.95 -7.97
N ARG A 192 -10.23 -17.83 -7.87
CA ARG A 192 -9.92 -16.61 -8.64
C ARG A 192 -8.58 -16.02 -8.23
N GLU A 193 -8.32 -15.91 -6.92
CA GLU A 193 -7.07 -15.39 -6.39
C GLU A 193 -5.88 -16.26 -6.81
N ARG A 194 -5.99 -17.60 -6.65
CA ARG A 194 -4.97 -18.53 -7.13
C ARG A 194 -4.72 -18.41 -8.63
N SER A 195 -5.78 -18.28 -9.42
CA SER A 195 -5.66 -18.11 -10.88
C SER A 195 -4.99 -16.79 -11.26
N ALA A 196 -5.26 -15.71 -10.52
CA ALA A 196 -4.62 -14.41 -10.73
C ALA A 196 -3.13 -14.44 -10.36
N LEU A 197 -2.79 -15.04 -9.22
CA LEU A 197 -1.41 -15.24 -8.79
C LEU A 197 -0.63 -16.10 -9.77
N GLN A 198 -1.23 -17.19 -10.26
CA GLN A 198 -0.61 -18.06 -11.25
C GLN A 198 -0.26 -17.31 -12.55
N ARG A 199 -1.21 -16.52 -13.09
CA ARG A 199 -0.94 -15.67 -14.26
C ARG A 199 0.17 -14.66 -14.00
N ARG A 200 0.26 -14.12 -12.77
CA ARG A 200 1.30 -13.17 -12.40
C ARG A 200 2.67 -13.84 -12.39
N ILE A 201 2.78 -15.06 -11.86
CA ILE A 201 4.01 -15.85 -11.88
C ILE A 201 4.44 -16.11 -13.32
N GLU A 202 3.54 -16.60 -14.17
CA GLU A 202 3.84 -16.87 -15.59
C GLU A 202 4.32 -15.61 -16.34
N THR A 203 3.74 -14.45 -16.03
CA THR A 203 4.19 -13.17 -16.60
C THR A 203 5.61 -12.81 -16.14
N LEU A 204 5.91 -12.97 -14.85
CA LEU A 204 7.22 -12.65 -14.30
C LEU A 204 8.30 -13.60 -14.82
N GLU A 205 7.98 -14.88 -15.02
CA GLU A 205 8.88 -15.86 -15.64
C GLU A 205 9.19 -15.49 -17.09
N ALA A 206 8.19 -15.06 -17.86
CA ALA A 206 8.39 -14.58 -19.23
C ALA A 206 9.26 -13.32 -19.28
N ASP A 207 9.03 -12.37 -18.36
CA ASP A 207 9.83 -11.15 -18.24
C ASP A 207 11.29 -11.44 -17.87
N LEU A 208 11.52 -12.36 -16.92
CA LEU A 208 12.87 -12.82 -16.55
C LEU A 208 13.60 -13.42 -17.74
N ALA A 209 12.95 -14.35 -18.46
CA ALA A 209 13.55 -14.95 -19.65
C ALA A 209 13.86 -13.91 -20.75
N ALA A 210 13.04 -12.86 -20.89
CA ALA A 210 13.31 -11.78 -21.82
C ALA A 210 14.52 -10.92 -21.37
N ARG A 211 14.66 -10.67 -20.07
CA ARG A 211 15.81 -9.93 -19.50
C ARG A 211 17.10 -10.71 -19.63
N ASP A 212 17.10 -12.02 -19.40
CA ASP A 212 18.28 -12.86 -19.56
C ASP A 212 18.80 -12.82 -21.01
N ARG A 213 17.90 -12.90 -21.99
CA ARG A 213 18.28 -12.74 -23.42
C ARG A 213 18.87 -11.37 -23.70
N GLN A 214 18.33 -10.31 -23.08
CA GLN A 214 18.85 -8.95 -23.24
C GLN A 214 20.26 -8.82 -22.64
N ILE A 215 20.50 -9.42 -21.47
CA ILE A 215 21.82 -9.42 -20.83
C ILE A 215 22.83 -10.15 -21.71
N SER A 216 22.50 -11.36 -22.19
CA SER A 216 23.40 -12.09 -23.09
C SER A 216 23.73 -11.31 -24.37
N ALA A 217 22.75 -10.62 -24.97
CA ALA A 217 22.99 -9.79 -26.13
C ALA A 217 23.90 -8.57 -25.84
N LEU A 218 23.76 -7.96 -24.67
CA LEU A 218 24.63 -6.85 -24.24
C LEU A 218 26.06 -7.33 -23.95
N ASP A 219 26.22 -8.52 -23.36
CA ASP A 219 27.53 -9.12 -23.11
C ASP A 219 28.27 -9.44 -24.42
N GLU A 220 27.57 -9.97 -25.42
CA GLU A 220 28.12 -10.18 -26.76
C GLU A 220 28.56 -8.86 -27.42
N GLN A 221 27.75 -7.80 -27.28
CA GLN A 221 28.10 -6.46 -27.77
C GLN A 221 29.33 -5.89 -27.04
N ALA A 222 29.42 -6.06 -25.72
CA ALA A 222 30.54 -5.60 -24.93
C ALA A 222 31.85 -6.30 -25.34
N LEU A 223 31.81 -7.62 -25.56
CA LEU A 223 32.95 -8.39 -26.07
C LEU A 223 33.36 -7.94 -27.48
N ALA A 224 32.41 -7.71 -28.38
CA ALA A 224 32.68 -7.23 -29.73
C ALA A 224 33.32 -5.83 -29.73
N LEU A 225 32.82 -4.92 -28.89
CA LEU A 225 33.39 -3.59 -28.72
C LEU A 225 34.80 -3.66 -28.12
N ALA A 226 35.03 -4.50 -27.11
CA ALA A 226 36.37 -4.69 -26.54
C ALA A 226 37.37 -5.15 -27.61
N ALA A 227 37.00 -6.16 -28.40
CA ALA A 227 37.83 -6.65 -29.51
C ALA A 227 38.11 -5.56 -30.57
N ALA A 228 37.11 -4.75 -30.93
CA ALA A 228 37.29 -3.63 -31.85
C ALA A 228 38.25 -2.58 -31.29
N THR A 229 38.11 -2.21 -30.01
CA THR A 229 39.02 -1.23 -29.38
C THR A 229 40.46 -1.71 -29.31
N ASP A 230 40.69 -3.02 -29.12
CA ASP A 230 42.04 -3.58 -29.10
C ASP A 230 42.66 -3.65 -30.50
N ALA A 231 41.86 -3.94 -31.54
CA ALA A 231 42.28 -3.83 -32.92
C ALA A 231 42.68 -2.40 -33.30
N ASP A 232 41.87 -1.40 -32.91
CA ASP A 232 42.17 0.02 -33.15
C ASP A 232 43.44 0.48 -32.42
N LYS A 233 43.64 0.04 -31.17
CA LYS A 233 44.88 0.31 -30.43
C LYS A 233 46.11 -0.30 -31.12
N ALA A 234 45.99 -1.52 -31.65
CA ALA A 234 47.07 -2.16 -32.39
C ALA A 234 47.40 -1.40 -33.69
N ASP A 235 46.38 -0.97 -34.44
CA ASP A 235 46.56 -0.18 -35.66
C ASP A 235 47.19 1.19 -35.36
N LEU A 236 46.76 1.88 -34.29
CA LEU A 236 47.36 3.13 -33.84
C LEU A 236 48.85 2.96 -33.49
N ARG A 237 49.21 1.88 -32.78
CA ARG A 237 50.61 1.57 -32.47
C ARG A 237 51.43 1.35 -33.75
N HIS A 238 50.92 0.57 -34.70
CA HIS A 238 51.60 0.38 -35.99
C HIS A 238 51.76 1.68 -36.79
N LYS A 239 50.74 2.54 -36.79
CA LYS A 239 50.82 3.86 -37.44
C LYS A 239 51.85 4.77 -36.76
N GLN A 240 51.94 4.76 -35.43
CA GLN A 240 52.94 5.51 -34.67
C GLN A 240 54.35 5.02 -35.00
N GLU A 241 54.60 3.71 -34.95
CA GLU A 241 55.89 3.12 -35.32
C GLU A 241 56.29 3.48 -36.76
N ARG A 242 55.33 3.49 -37.70
CA ARG A 242 55.58 3.87 -39.08
C ARG A 242 55.97 5.35 -39.20
N LEU A 243 55.27 6.24 -38.49
CA LEU A 243 55.59 7.67 -38.45
C LEU A 243 56.98 7.92 -37.86
N ASP A 244 57.36 7.20 -36.81
CA ASP A 244 58.68 7.35 -36.19
C ASP A 244 59.80 6.87 -37.13
N ARG A 245 59.60 5.76 -37.85
CA ARG A 245 60.53 5.32 -38.91
C ARG A 245 60.65 6.36 -40.01
N GLN A 246 59.54 6.94 -40.46
CA GLN A 246 59.55 8.01 -41.47
C GLN A 246 60.29 9.26 -40.97
N ARG A 247 60.07 9.68 -39.72
CA ARG A 247 60.79 10.80 -39.10
C ARG A 247 62.29 10.54 -39.04
N GLN A 248 62.71 9.35 -38.59
CA GLN A 248 64.13 8.98 -38.55
C GLN A 248 64.76 8.95 -39.95
N ALA A 249 64.06 8.43 -40.95
CA ALA A 249 64.53 8.45 -42.33
C ALA A 249 64.68 9.88 -42.86
N LEU A 250 63.69 10.74 -42.58
CA LEU A 250 63.71 12.15 -42.97
C LEU A 250 64.89 12.88 -42.33
N GLU A 251 65.14 12.69 -41.03
CA GLU A 251 66.30 13.28 -40.35
C GLU A 251 67.65 12.78 -40.92
N LYS A 252 67.76 11.48 -41.25
CA LYS A 252 68.95 10.95 -41.95
C LYS A 252 69.15 11.62 -43.31
N THR A 253 68.08 11.77 -44.11
CA THR A 253 68.17 12.43 -45.43
C THR A 253 68.52 13.92 -45.32
N LYS A 254 68.00 14.63 -44.32
CA LYS A 254 68.39 16.01 -44.02
C LYS A 254 69.88 16.10 -43.65
N ALA A 255 70.36 15.20 -42.80
CA ALA A 255 71.77 15.17 -42.40
C ALA A 255 72.69 14.89 -43.61
N SER A 256 72.34 13.92 -44.47
CA SER A 256 73.11 13.65 -45.69
C SER A 256 73.08 14.81 -46.66
N LEU A 257 71.94 15.50 -46.80
CA LEU A 257 71.79 16.65 -47.67
C LEU A 257 72.60 17.85 -47.15
N LYS A 258 72.62 18.08 -45.83
CA LYS A 258 73.47 19.08 -45.19
C LYS A 258 74.95 18.80 -45.47
N LYS A 259 75.40 17.56 -45.25
CA LYS A 259 76.79 17.14 -45.52
C LYS A 259 77.15 17.31 -47.01
N ALA A 260 76.26 16.94 -47.92
CA ALA A 260 76.47 17.13 -49.36
C ALA A 260 76.61 18.61 -49.72
N ARG A 261 75.79 19.50 -49.13
CA ARG A 261 75.91 20.95 -49.30
C ARG A 261 77.24 21.49 -48.77
N GLU A 262 77.67 21.07 -47.58
CA GLU A 262 78.97 21.45 -47.02
C GLU A 262 80.11 21.00 -47.95
N THR A 263 80.08 19.77 -48.44
CA THR A 263 81.11 19.29 -49.37
C THR A 263 81.12 20.06 -50.70
N LEU A 264 79.96 20.48 -51.22
CA LEU A 264 79.91 21.30 -52.43
C LEU A 264 80.49 22.70 -52.17
N GLN A 265 80.16 23.31 -51.03
CA GLN A 265 80.74 24.59 -50.63
C GLN A 265 82.26 24.52 -50.48
N ASP A 266 82.79 23.45 -49.88
CA ASP A 266 84.24 23.23 -49.75
C ASP A 266 84.90 23.08 -51.12
N ARG A 267 84.28 22.34 -52.05
CA ARG A 267 84.76 22.19 -53.43
C ARG A 267 84.73 23.51 -54.19
N ASP A 268 83.66 24.29 -54.05
CA ASP A 268 83.55 25.60 -54.67
C ASP A 268 84.61 26.58 -54.13
N ALA A 269 84.89 26.55 -52.81
CA ALA A 269 85.96 27.33 -52.19
C ALA A 269 87.34 26.88 -52.68
N GLU A 270 87.59 25.57 -52.82
CA GLU A 270 88.82 25.01 -53.38
C GLU A 270 89.03 25.44 -54.84
N ILE A 271 87.98 25.35 -55.66
CA ILE A 271 87.99 25.83 -57.06
C ILE A 271 88.31 27.33 -57.10
N ALA A 272 87.62 28.15 -56.28
CA ALA A 272 87.87 29.58 -56.22
C ALA A 272 89.32 29.91 -55.80
N HIS A 273 89.86 29.18 -54.83
CA HIS A 273 91.26 29.29 -54.41
C HIS A 273 92.24 28.93 -55.54
N LEU A 274 92.03 27.80 -56.23
CA LEU A 274 92.83 27.38 -57.38
C LEU A 274 92.79 28.40 -58.52
N LEU A 275 91.60 28.93 -58.85
CA LEU A 275 91.40 29.99 -59.85
C LEU A 275 92.06 31.31 -59.45
N GLY A 276 92.16 31.59 -58.14
CA GLY A 276 92.85 32.74 -57.57
C GLY A 276 94.38 32.62 -57.53
N SER A 277 94.93 31.41 -57.61
CA SER A 277 96.37 31.15 -57.49
C SER A 277 97.19 31.75 -58.64
N HIS A 278 98.42 32.20 -58.34
CA HIS A 278 99.30 32.89 -59.29
C HIS A 278 99.67 32.00 -60.50
N SER A 279 99.93 30.71 -60.29
CA SER A 279 100.26 29.76 -61.36
C SER A 279 99.09 29.53 -62.33
N TYR A 280 97.85 29.47 -61.83
CA TYR A 280 96.67 29.39 -62.68
C TYR A 280 96.47 30.68 -63.48
N ARG A 281 96.63 31.86 -62.84
CA ARG A 281 96.51 33.17 -63.49
C ARG A 281 97.55 33.40 -64.59
N VAL A 282 98.80 32.99 -64.39
CA VAL A 282 99.87 33.10 -65.40
C VAL A 282 99.65 32.16 -66.58
N THR A 283 99.09 30.96 -66.36
CA THR A 283 98.83 29.98 -67.43
C THR A 283 97.44 30.09 -68.07
N ALA A 284 96.52 30.87 -67.51
CA ALA A 284 95.16 31.06 -68.02
C ALA A 284 95.08 31.62 -69.46
N PRO A 285 95.92 32.59 -69.89
CA PRO A 285 95.92 33.08 -71.27
C PRO A 285 96.28 31.97 -72.28
N LEU A 286 97.26 31.13 -71.95
CA LEU A 286 97.72 30.02 -72.80
C LEU A 286 96.67 28.90 -72.91
N ARG A 287 95.91 28.63 -71.84
CA ARG A 287 94.81 27.64 -71.89
C ARG A 287 93.63 28.10 -72.75
N ARG A 288 93.28 29.40 -72.73
CA ARG A 288 92.23 29.98 -73.59
C ARG A 288 92.58 29.87 -75.08
N LEU A 289 93.85 30.06 -75.43
CA LEU A 289 94.33 29.84 -76.80
C LEU A 289 94.19 28.36 -77.23
N ARG A 290 94.51 27.42 -76.34
CA ARG A 290 94.39 25.98 -76.63
C ARG A 290 92.95 25.49 -76.78
N THR A 291 91.98 26.04 -76.03
CA THR A 291 90.56 25.67 -76.21
C THR A 291 89.95 26.27 -77.47
N MET A 292 90.40 27.47 -77.89
CA MET A 292 90.03 28.03 -79.20
C MET A 292 90.54 27.19 -80.38
N LEU A 293 91.70 26.54 -80.24
CA LEU A 293 92.25 25.62 -81.26
C LEU A 293 91.61 24.22 -81.28
N LYS A 294 90.87 23.83 -80.23
CA LYS A 294 90.28 22.49 -80.07
C LYS A 294 88.76 22.44 -80.28
N ARG A 295 88.14 23.51 -80.79
CA ARG A 295 86.72 23.52 -81.18
C ARG A 295 86.62 23.18 -82.68
N PRO A 296 86.41 21.91 -83.08
CA PRO A 296 85.85 21.62 -84.40
C PRO A 296 84.43 22.19 -84.44
N GLY A 297 84.02 22.68 -85.61
CA GLY A 297 82.74 23.38 -85.84
C GLY A 297 81.51 22.65 -85.35
#